data_AF-A0AAN7PFQ3-F1
#
_entry.id   AF-A0AAN7PFQ3-F1
#
_cell.length_a   1.000
_cell.length_b   1.000
_cell.length_c   1.000
_cell.angle_alpha   90.00
_cell.angle_beta   90.00
_cell.angle_gamma   90.00
#
_symmetry.space_group_name_H-M   'P 1'
#
loop_
_entity.id
_entity.type
_entity.pdbx_description
1 polymer ?
#
loop_
_entity_poly.entity_id
_entity_poly.type
_entity_poly.pdbx_seq_one_letter_code
_entity_poly.pdbx_strand_id
1 'polypeptide(L)'
;MVTSVLNQFPNTIKVQHKFLSTIPNETEVVDFVTYEKVCEETLESLADYFEEIVENAHHLNSADVTYSSGVLTINFGKPYGTYVINRQTPNRQIWLSSPTSGPKRYDYNIEQNSWIYKHNGKSLHQLLQDEVPLIVKNELDFSCCSHSLV
;
A
#
# COMPACT_ATOMS: atom_id res chain seq x y z
N MET A 1 -50.28 -20.10 -56.61
CA MET A 1 -48.92 -20.58 -56.95
C MET A 1 -47.95 -19.78 -56.11
N VAL A 2 -47.34 -20.34 -55.06
CA VAL A 2 -45.95 -20.89 -55.02
C VAL A 2 -44.96 -19.96 -55.76
N THR A 3 -43.83 -19.47 -55.23
CA THR A 3 -42.87 -20.01 -54.26
C THR A 3 -41.83 -18.93 -53.87
N SER A 4 -41.14 -19.16 -52.74
CA SER A 4 -39.82 -18.66 -52.22
C SER A 4 -38.75 -18.34 -53.32
N VAL A 5 -37.66 -17.56 -53.15
CA VAL A 5 -36.58 -17.62 -52.14
C VAL A 5 -35.58 -16.42 -52.27
N LEU A 6 -34.84 -16.19 -51.18
CA LEU A 6 -33.38 -15.90 -51.07
C LEU A 6 -32.84 -14.47 -50.81
N ASN A 7 -32.21 -14.39 -49.62
CA ASN A 7 -31.16 -13.48 -49.16
C ASN A 7 -30.04 -13.23 -50.19
N GLN A 8 -29.49 -12.01 -50.18
CA GLN A 8 -28.10 -11.69 -49.78
C GLN A 8 -27.71 -10.29 -50.24
N PHE A 9 -27.28 -9.41 -49.33
CA PHE A 9 -26.39 -8.28 -49.67
C PHE A 9 -25.34 -8.09 -48.56
N PRO A 10 -24.06 -7.81 -48.90
CA PRO A 10 -22.94 -7.89 -47.96
C PRO A 10 -22.45 -6.53 -47.42
N ASN A 11 -21.85 -6.64 -46.24
CA ASN A 11 -20.62 -6.01 -45.75
C ASN A 11 -20.45 -4.48 -45.54
N THR A 12 -20.01 -4.20 -44.31
CA THR A 12 -18.96 -3.25 -43.85
C THR A 12 -19.46 -2.06 -43.05
N ILE A 13 -19.49 -2.21 -41.72
CA ILE A 13 -19.49 -1.05 -40.81
C ILE A 13 -18.04 -0.69 -40.51
N LYS A 14 -17.56 0.44 -41.04
CA LYS A 14 -16.40 1.16 -40.51
C LYS A 14 -16.88 2.01 -39.33
N VAL A 15 -16.63 1.58 -38.09
CA VAL A 15 -16.78 2.48 -36.93
C VAL A 15 -15.44 3.13 -36.66
N GLN A 16 -15.33 4.40 -37.05
CA GLN A 16 -14.30 5.30 -36.52
C GLN A 16 -14.63 5.56 -35.05
N HIS A 17 -13.88 4.95 -34.13
CA HIS A 17 -13.92 5.37 -32.73
C HIS A 17 -13.14 6.68 -32.58
N LYS A 18 -13.88 7.79 -32.66
CA LYS A 18 -13.44 9.11 -32.23
C LYS A 18 -13.09 9.06 -30.74
N PHE A 19 -11.90 9.56 -30.44
CA PHE A 19 -11.39 9.82 -29.11
C PHE A 19 -12.17 10.97 -28.42
N LEU A 20 -12.14 10.92 -27.08
CA LEU A 20 -12.47 11.95 -26.06
C LEU A 20 -13.85 11.87 -25.38
N SER A 21 -13.83 11.28 -24.18
CA SER A 21 -14.45 11.88 -23.00
C SER A 21 -13.48 11.77 -21.82
N THR A 22 -12.95 12.90 -21.38
CA THR A 22 -12.16 13.08 -20.16
C THR A 22 -13.03 12.72 -18.95
N ILE A 23 -12.73 11.62 -18.26
CA ILE A 23 -13.24 11.31 -16.93
C ILE A 23 -12.04 11.38 -15.97
N PRO A 24 -12.06 12.20 -14.91
CA PRO A 24 -10.95 12.28 -13.98
C PRO A 24 -10.95 11.10 -12.99
N ASN A 25 -9.80 10.42 -12.90
CA ASN A 25 -9.34 9.50 -11.86
C ASN A 25 -10.37 8.51 -11.28
N GLU A 26 -10.62 7.40 -11.97
CA GLU A 26 -10.72 6.13 -11.27
C GLU A 26 -9.28 5.71 -10.93
N THR A 27 -8.89 5.73 -9.66
CA THR A 27 -7.67 5.05 -9.20
C THR A 27 -7.65 3.66 -9.81
N GLU A 28 -6.72 3.39 -10.74
CA GLU A 28 -6.52 2.06 -11.28
C GLU A 28 -6.38 1.10 -10.12
N VAL A 29 -7.35 0.19 -9.98
CA VAL A 29 -7.31 -0.82 -8.93
C VAL A 29 -6.16 -1.75 -9.27
N VAL A 30 -5.13 -1.75 -8.42
CA VAL A 30 -3.97 -2.64 -8.56
C VAL A 30 -4.44 -4.09 -8.70
N ASP A 31 -3.90 -4.80 -9.69
CA ASP A 31 -4.25 -6.21 -9.90
C ASP A 31 -3.76 -7.07 -8.73
N PHE A 32 -4.27 -8.30 -8.64
CA PHE A 32 -4.10 -9.09 -7.41
C PHE A 32 -2.65 -9.54 -7.24
N VAL A 33 -2.01 -9.90 -8.35
CA VAL A 33 -0.64 -10.39 -8.36
C VAL A 33 0.31 -9.26 -7.99
N THR A 34 0.12 -8.09 -8.59
CA THR A 34 0.90 -6.89 -8.25
C THR A 34 0.70 -6.51 -6.79
N TYR A 35 -0.55 -6.48 -6.31
CA TYR A 35 -0.85 -6.16 -4.90
C TYR A 35 -0.15 -7.10 -3.92
N GLU A 36 -0.27 -8.42 -4.13
CA GLU A 36 0.33 -9.40 -3.21
C GLU A 36 1.85 -9.21 -3.15
N LYS A 37 2.50 -9.05 -4.31
CA LYS A 37 3.94 -8.82 -4.42
C LYS A 37 4.38 -7.55 -3.70
N VAL A 38 3.82 -6.39 -4.05
CA VAL A 38 4.27 -5.11 -3.48
C VAL A 38 3.95 -5.01 -2.00
N CYS A 39 2.88 -5.67 -1.53
CA CYS A 39 2.58 -5.73 -0.11
C CYS A 39 3.58 -6.60 0.67
N GLU A 40 3.96 -7.76 0.13
CA GLU A 40 4.96 -8.64 0.72
C GLU A 40 6.32 -7.93 0.78
N GLU A 41 6.79 -7.38 -0.35
CA GLU A 41 8.06 -6.64 -0.43
C GLU A 41 8.11 -5.45 0.54
N THR A 42 6.99 -4.73 0.71
CA THR A 42 6.88 -3.62 1.67
C THR A 42 6.99 -4.10 3.12
N LEU A 43 6.21 -5.12 3.50
CA LEU A 43 6.15 -5.56 4.89
C LEU A 43 7.43 -6.29 5.32
N GLU A 44 8.07 -7.05 4.43
CA GLU A 44 9.38 -7.66 4.66
C GLU A 44 10.46 -6.59 4.87
N SER A 45 10.54 -5.62 3.96
CA SER A 45 11.54 -4.55 4.07
C SER A 45 11.34 -3.68 5.32
N LEU A 46 10.09 -3.43 5.73
CA LEU A 46 9.80 -2.74 6.99
C LEU A 46 10.16 -3.61 8.20
N ALA A 47 9.88 -4.91 8.16
CA ALA A 47 10.21 -5.82 9.26
C ALA A 47 11.73 -5.82 9.52
N ASP A 48 12.53 -6.04 8.48
CA ASP A 48 14.00 -6.03 8.55
C ASP A 48 14.51 -4.69 9.12
N TYR A 49 13.97 -3.57 8.63
CA TYR A 49 14.40 -2.25 9.10
C TYR A 49 13.99 -1.97 10.55
N PHE A 50 12.80 -2.40 10.96
CA PHE A 50 12.37 -2.26 12.36
C PHE A 50 13.18 -3.15 13.30
N GLU A 51 13.59 -4.34 12.88
CA GLU A 51 14.50 -5.19 13.65
C GLU A 51 15.82 -4.46 13.93
N GLU A 52 16.44 -3.88 12.90
CA GLU A 52 17.65 -3.05 13.05
C GLU A 52 17.42 -1.84 13.98
N ILE A 53 16.29 -1.14 13.82
CA ILE A 53 15.94 0.01 14.68
C ILE A 53 15.86 -0.41 16.15
N VAL A 54 15.16 -1.52 16.43
CA VAL A 54 14.95 -2.00 17.80
C VAL A 54 16.26 -2.52 18.42
N GLU A 55 17.10 -3.21 17.65
CA GLU A 55 18.42 -3.67 18.11
C GLU A 55 19.32 -2.48 18.53
N ASN A 56 19.26 -1.38 17.79
CA ASN A 56 20.05 -0.17 18.06
C ASN A 56 19.43 0.75 19.14
N ALA A 57 18.14 0.60 19.45
CA ALA A 57 17.43 1.41 20.44
C ALA A 57 17.62 0.88 21.88
N HIS A 58 18.86 0.93 22.38
CA HIS A 58 19.22 0.36 23.69
C HIS A 58 18.45 0.93 24.90
N HIS A 59 17.80 2.10 24.77
CA HIS A 59 16.94 2.68 25.80
C HIS A 59 15.53 2.06 25.86
N LEU A 60 15.17 1.20 24.90
CA LEU A 60 13.87 0.54 24.80
C LEU A 60 13.98 -0.94 25.18
N ASN A 61 14.21 -1.23 26.45
CA ASN A 61 14.50 -2.58 26.95
C ASN A 61 13.40 -3.64 26.72
N SER A 62 12.19 -3.21 26.40
CA SER A 62 11.05 -4.09 26.12
C SER A 62 10.53 -3.96 24.70
N ALA A 63 11.33 -3.38 23.80
CA ALA A 63 10.94 -3.29 22.40
C ALA A 63 11.08 -4.64 21.70
N ASP A 64 10.13 -4.96 20.85
CA ASP A 64 10.11 -6.16 20.02
C ASP A 64 9.52 -5.88 18.64
N VAL A 65 9.91 -6.71 17.68
CA VAL A 65 9.33 -6.74 16.33
C VAL A 65 8.91 -8.17 16.04
N THR A 66 7.72 -8.34 15.50
CA THR A 66 7.25 -9.64 15.00
C THR A 66 6.58 -9.47 13.65
N TYR A 67 6.99 -10.28 12.67
CA TYR A 67 6.35 -10.34 11.36
C TYR A 67 5.90 -11.76 11.07
N SER A 68 4.59 -11.95 10.90
CA SER A 68 4.03 -13.26 10.55
C SER A 68 2.71 -13.11 9.80
N SER A 69 2.54 -13.93 8.76
CA SER A 69 1.26 -14.06 8.02
C SER A 69 0.71 -12.71 7.51
N GLY A 70 1.59 -11.81 7.07
CA GLY A 70 1.21 -10.47 6.60
C GLY A 70 0.82 -9.50 7.71
N VAL A 71 1.18 -9.77 8.96
CA VAL A 71 0.99 -8.87 10.10
C VAL A 71 2.35 -8.57 10.71
N LEU A 72 2.77 -7.31 10.60
CA LEU A 72 3.96 -6.75 11.23
C LEU A 72 3.52 -6.00 12.50
N THR A 73 4.05 -6.40 13.64
CA THR A 73 3.80 -5.77 14.95
C THR A 73 5.11 -5.22 15.48
N ILE A 74 5.12 -3.94 15.84
CA ILE A 74 6.27 -3.26 16.45
C ILE A 74 5.85 -2.76 17.82
N ASN A 75 6.36 -3.41 18.86
CA ASN A 75 6.13 -3.02 20.24
C ASN A 75 7.30 -2.15 20.70
N PHE A 76 7.06 -0.89 21.03
CA PHE A 76 8.10 0.00 21.58
C PHE A 76 8.09 0.05 23.12
N GLY A 77 7.24 -0.75 23.77
CA GLY A 77 7.08 -0.75 25.23
C GLY A 77 6.36 0.49 25.76
N LYS A 78 6.28 0.62 27.09
CA LYS A 78 5.70 1.81 27.74
C LYS A 78 6.73 2.95 27.75
N PRO A 79 6.32 4.21 27.51
CA PRO A 79 4.95 4.68 27.26
C PRO A 79 4.51 4.68 25.78
N TYR A 80 5.34 4.20 24.86
CA TYR A 80 5.19 4.43 23.42
C TYR A 80 4.14 3.54 22.73
N GLY A 81 3.85 2.36 23.28
CA GLY A 81 2.81 1.46 22.78
C GLY A 81 3.25 0.57 21.62
N THR A 82 2.26 0.11 20.85
CA THR A 82 2.44 -0.93 19.81
C THR A 82 1.85 -0.47 18.49
N TYR A 83 2.64 -0.53 17.43
CA TYR A 83 2.20 -0.39 16.06
C TYR A 83 1.83 -1.75 15.49
N VAL A 84 0.77 -1.78 14.69
CA VAL A 84 0.38 -2.97 13.91
C VAL A 84 0.19 -2.54 12.48
N ILE A 85 0.94 -3.14 11.55
CA ILE A 85 0.86 -2.91 10.11
C ILE A 85 0.49 -4.24 9.47
N ASN A 86 -0.67 -4.31 8.84
CA ASN A 86 -1.22 -5.56 8.36
C ASN A 86 -1.70 -5.48 6.91
N ARG A 87 -1.43 -6.56 6.18
CA ARG A 87 -1.98 -6.83 4.86
C ARG A 87 -3.50 -7.01 4.95
N GLN A 88 -4.24 -6.42 4.02
CA GLN A 88 -5.70 -6.52 3.91
C GLN A 88 -6.12 -6.91 2.49
N THR A 89 -5.94 -8.20 2.20
CA THR A 89 -6.16 -8.80 0.88
C THR A 89 -7.54 -8.53 0.27
N PRO A 90 -8.67 -8.61 1.01
CA PRO A 90 -9.98 -8.33 0.40
C PRO A 90 -10.10 -6.92 -0.18
N ASN A 91 -9.41 -5.94 0.42
CA ASN A 91 -9.46 -4.55 0.03
C ASN A 91 -8.24 -4.11 -0.80
N ARG A 92 -7.22 -4.95 -0.94
CA ARG A 92 -5.92 -4.64 -1.56
C ARG A 92 -5.24 -3.44 -0.91
N GLN A 93 -5.20 -3.46 0.43
CA GLN A 93 -4.71 -2.36 1.24
C GLN A 93 -3.66 -2.84 2.24
N ILE A 94 -2.88 -1.89 2.74
CA ILE A 94 -2.18 -2.02 4.03
C ILE A 94 -2.93 -1.21 5.06
N TRP A 95 -3.18 -1.79 6.23
CA TRP A 95 -3.74 -1.08 7.37
C TRP A 95 -2.65 -0.87 8.40
N LEU A 96 -2.67 0.27 9.07
CA LEU A 96 -1.77 0.62 10.15
C LEU A 96 -2.60 1.03 11.36
N SER A 97 -2.23 0.55 12.54
CA SER A 97 -2.67 1.06 13.83
C SER A 97 -1.48 1.73 14.51
N SER A 98 -1.50 3.05 14.67
CA SER A 98 -0.50 3.80 15.44
C SER A 98 -1.04 4.09 16.85
N PRO A 99 -0.22 3.91 17.91
CA PRO A 99 -0.56 4.35 19.26
C PRO A 99 -0.65 5.88 19.39
N THR A 100 -0.06 6.62 18.46
CA THR A 100 -0.04 8.10 18.46
C THR A 100 -1.17 8.69 17.62
N SER A 101 -1.36 8.18 16.40
CA SER A 101 -2.24 8.79 15.41
C SER A 101 -3.43 7.92 14.98
N GLY A 102 -3.62 6.76 15.62
CA GLY A 102 -4.75 5.87 15.38
C GLY A 102 -4.71 5.14 14.03
N PRO A 103 -5.81 4.47 13.64
CA PRO A 103 -5.84 3.59 12.48
C PRO A 103 -5.85 4.35 11.15
N LYS A 104 -5.15 3.80 10.15
CA LYS A 104 -5.12 4.30 8.76
C LYS A 104 -5.17 3.14 7.77
N ARG A 105 -5.72 3.41 6.60
CA ARG A 105 -5.87 2.46 5.49
C ARG A 105 -5.19 3.06 4.26
N TYR A 106 -4.20 2.37 3.74
CA TYR A 106 -3.41 2.83 2.61
C TYR A 106 -3.76 2.04 1.37
N ASP A 107 -4.02 2.77 0.29
CA ASP A 107 -4.19 2.22 -1.04
C ASP A 107 -2.85 2.31 -1.79
N TYR A 108 -2.55 1.30 -2.61
CA TYR A 108 -1.35 1.33 -3.42
C TYR A 108 -1.51 2.28 -4.61
N ASN A 109 -0.60 3.24 -4.76
CA ASN A 109 -0.51 4.10 -5.93
C ASN A 109 0.58 3.55 -6.86
N ILE A 110 0.18 3.09 -8.05
CA ILE A 110 1.08 2.50 -9.05
C ILE A 110 2.05 3.55 -9.61
N GLU A 111 1.57 4.78 -9.87
CA GLU A 111 2.39 5.87 -10.43
C GLU A 111 3.49 6.30 -9.46
N GLN A 112 3.16 6.37 -8.17
CA GLN A 112 4.09 6.75 -7.10
C GLN A 112 4.83 5.56 -6.48
N ASN A 113 4.53 4.34 -6.94
CA ASN A 113 5.07 3.09 -6.41
C ASN A 113 5.05 3.02 -4.87
N SER A 114 3.96 3.47 -4.24
CA SER A 114 3.89 3.66 -2.78
C SER A 114 2.46 3.58 -2.20
N TRP A 115 2.39 3.38 -0.89
CA TRP A 115 1.13 3.22 -0.13
C TRP A 115 0.63 4.57 0.39
N ILE A 116 -0.51 5.06 -0.10
CA ILE A 116 -1.00 6.42 0.13
C ILE A 116 -2.27 6.43 0.98
N TYR A 117 -2.31 7.28 2.00
CA TYR A 117 -3.50 7.54 2.81
C TYR A 117 -4.39 8.58 2.13
N LYS A 118 -5.54 8.16 1.63
CA LYS A 118 -6.45 9.02 0.83
C LYS A 118 -6.88 10.32 1.52
N HIS A 119 -6.92 10.38 2.85
CA HIS A 119 -7.46 11.54 3.55
C HIS A 119 -6.50 12.75 3.57
N ASN A 120 -5.18 12.52 3.55
CA ASN A 120 -4.20 13.60 3.63
C ASN A 120 -3.04 13.47 2.62
N GLY A 121 -3.06 12.43 1.78
CA GLY A 121 -2.03 12.19 0.77
C GLY A 121 -0.69 11.72 1.31
N LYS A 122 -0.51 11.57 2.62
CA LYS A 122 0.74 11.06 3.20
C LYS A 122 0.90 9.58 2.90
N SER A 123 2.13 9.17 2.62
CA SER A 123 2.45 7.76 2.46
C SER A 123 2.55 7.05 3.81
N LEU A 124 2.54 5.71 3.78
CA LEU A 124 2.85 4.87 4.94
C LEU A 124 4.22 5.21 5.54
N HIS A 125 5.24 5.27 4.69
CA HIS A 125 6.62 5.51 5.09
C HIS A 125 6.84 6.92 5.63
N GLN A 126 6.18 7.94 5.06
CA GLN A 126 6.22 9.30 5.60
C GLN A 126 5.68 9.34 7.03
N LEU A 127 4.57 8.64 7.31
CA LEU A 127 4.03 8.60 8.66
C LEU A 127 5.01 7.94 9.64
N LEU A 128 5.67 6.85 9.23
CA LEU A 128 6.67 6.19 10.06
C LEU A 128 7.91 7.08 10.26
N GLN A 129 8.35 7.78 9.22
CA GLN A 129 9.41 8.79 9.28
C GLN A 129 9.08 9.93 10.24
N ASP A 130 7.82 10.36 10.30
CA ASP A 130 7.39 11.44 11.18
C ASP A 130 7.28 10.97 12.65
N GLU A 131 6.82 9.73 12.89
CA GLU A 131 6.47 9.25 14.24
C GLU A 131 7.62 8.50 14.95
N VAL A 132 8.33 7.61 14.25
CA VAL A 132 9.28 6.67 14.88
C VAL A 132 10.54 7.35 15.40
N PRO A 133 11.17 8.33 14.71
CA PRO A 133 12.35 9.03 15.24
C PRO A 133 12.11 9.71 16.59
N LEU A 134 10.87 10.15 16.86
CA LEU A 134 10.49 10.75 18.14
C LEU A 134 10.53 9.74 19.30
N ILE A 135 10.44 8.44 19.01
CA ILE A 135 10.48 7.34 19.99
C ILE A 135 11.92 6.85 20.20
N VAL A 136 12.63 6.58 19.11
CA VAL A 136 13.97 5.97 19.18
C VAL A 136 15.10 6.99 19.34
N LYS A 137 14.80 8.29 19.19
CA LYS A 137 15.75 9.40 19.36
C LYS A 137 17.02 9.23 18.49
N ASN A 138 16.85 8.64 17.32
CA ASN A 138 17.88 8.43 16.33
C ASN A 138 17.43 9.01 14.99
N GLU A 139 18.39 9.40 14.15
CA GLU A 139 18.12 9.71 12.75
C GLU A 139 17.78 8.40 12.04
N LEU A 140 16.58 8.35 11.46
CA LEU A 140 16.10 7.22 10.67
C LEU A 140 15.85 7.70 9.24
N ASP A 141 15.90 6.76 8.29
CA ASP A 141 15.61 7.01 6.90
C ASP A 141 14.75 5.86 6.35
N PHE A 142 13.45 6.07 6.31
CA PHE A 142 12.51 5.10 5.74
C PHE A 142 12.53 5.09 4.20
N SER A 143 13.30 5.96 3.53
CA SER A 143 13.42 5.95 2.07
C SER A 143 14.17 4.72 1.53
N CYS A 144 14.91 4.02 2.39
CA CYS A 144 15.60 2.77 2.05
C CYS A 144 14.66 1.56 1.94
N CYS A 145 13.43 1.66 2.46
CA CYS A 145 12.47 0.57 2.42
C CYS A 145 11.79 0.43 1.05
N SER A 146 11.37 -0.79 0.71
CA SER A 146 10.60 -1.07 -0.51
C SER A 146 9.31 -0.25 -0.58
N HIS A 147 9.00 0.29 -1.77
CA HIS A 147 7.80 1.09 -2.04
C HIS A 147 7.65 2.34 -1.13
N SER A 148 8.79 2.91 -0.77
CA SER A 148 8.86 4.10 0.05
C SER A 148 8.67 5.40 -0.73
N LEU A 149 8.01 6.36 -0.07
CA LEU A 149 7.87 7.74 -0.51
C LEU A 149 7.90 8.60 0.75
N VAL A 150 8.99 9.34 0.98
CA VAL A 150 9.28 10.16 2.16
C VAL A 150 9.83 11.51 1.70
#